data_AF-X1HE76-F1
#
_entry.id   AF-X1HE76-F1
#
_cell.length_a   1.000
_cell.length_b   1.000
_cell.length_c   1.000
_cell.angle_alpha   90.00
_cell.angle_beta   90.00
_cell.angle_gamma   90.00
#
_symmetry.space_group_name_H-M   'P 1'
#
loop_
_entity.id
_entity.type
_entity.pdbx_description
1 polymer ?
#
loop_
_entity_poly.entity_id
_entity_poly.type
_entity_poly.pdbx_seq_one_letter_code
_entity_poly.pdbx_strand_id
1 'polypeptide(L)' 'MANNTITSPRGFLAAGVYCGIKKSGKADLGLIVCPTGAK' A
#
# COMPACT_ATOMS: atom_id res chain seq x y z
N MET A 1 -6.22 18.56 2.68
CA MET A 1 -5.87 17.53 3.67
C MET A 1 -4.45 17.06 3.35
N ALA A 2 -3.51 17.15 4.28
CA ALA A 2 -2.13 16.74 4.02
C ALA A 2 -2.03 15.20 4.04
N ASN A 3 -1.31 14.60 3.09
CA ASN A 3 -0.99 13.19 3.15
C ASN A 3 0.13 13.00 4.19
N ASN A 4 -0.21 12.42 5.34
CA ASN A 4 0.73 12.14 6.44
C ASN A 4 0.98 10.62 6.59
N THR A 5 0.90 9.87 5.50
CA THR A 5 1.00 8.39 5.50
C THR A 5 2.24 7.89 4.74
N ILE A 6 2.32 6.59 4.46
CA ILE A 6 3.49 5.96 3.84
C ILE A 6 3.75 6.44 2.40
N THR A 7 2.73 6.97 1.72
CA THR A 7 2.87 7.58 0.38
C THR A 7 3.19 9.08 0.44
N SER A 8 3.41 9.63 1.64
CA SER A 8 3.84 11.03 1.81
C SER A 8 5.28 11.28 1.35
N PRO A 9 6.27 10.38 1.58
CA PRO A 9 7.58 10.52 0.97
C PRO A 9 7.49 10.20 -0.53
N ARG A 10 8.14 11.03 -1.36
CA ARG A 10 8.21 10.79 -2.80
C ARG A 10 8.88 9.44 -3.09
N GLY A 11 8.41 8.77 -4.14
CA GLY A 11 8.96 7.49 -4.60
C GLY A 11 8.26 6.25 -4.04
N PHE A 12 7.38 6.39 -3.04
CA PHE A 12 6.62 5.27 -2.49
C PHE A 12 5.17 5.25 -2.95
N LEU A 13 4.71 4.07 -3.40
CA LEU A 13 3.32 3.77 -3.71
C LEU A 13 2.80 2.70 -2.75
N ALA A 14 1.49 2.70 -2.51
CA ALA A 14 0.83 1.71 -1.68
C ALA A 14 -0.53 1.29 -2.27
N ALA A 15 -0.87 0.03 -2.10
CA ALA A 15 -2.21 -0.49 -2.37
C ALA A 15 -2.58 -1.57 -1.35
N GLY A 16 -3.88 -1.70 -1.07
CA GLY A 16 -4.45 -2.81 -0.34
C GLY A 16 -5.60 -3.40 -1.14
N VAL A 17 -5.65 -4.73 -1.24
CA VAL A 17 -6.68 -5.46 -1.96
C VAL A 17 -7.35 -6.48 -1.05
N TYR A 18 -8.56 -6.88 -1.42
CA TYR A 18 -9.18 -8.09 -0.91
C TYR A 18 -8.89 -9.23 -1.90
N CYS A 19 -8.12 -10.24 -1.48
CA CYS A 19 -7.75 -11.41 -2.28
C CYS A 19 -8.31 -12.74 -1.74
N GLY A 20 -9.19 -12.70 -0.75
CA GLY A 20 -9.93 -13.88 -0.29
C GLY A 20 -9.43 -14.54 1.00
N ILE A 21 -8.43 -13.96 1.66
CA ILE A 21 -7.88 -14.47 2.93
C ILE A 21 -8.86 -14.17 4.08
N LYS A 22 -9.37 -12.94 4.16
CA LYS A 22 -10.33 -12.54 5.21
C LYS A 22 -11.76 -12.81 4.76
N LYS A 23 -12.50 -13.64 5.51
CA LYS A 23 -13.94 -13.90 5.26
C LYS A 23 -14.81 -12.64 5.23
N SER A 24 -14.38 -11.57 5.88
CA SER A 24 -15.15 -10.32 5.98
C SER A 24 -15.16 -9.47 4.71
N GLY A 25 -14.39 -9.82 3.67
CA GLY A 25 -14.26 -9.01 2.46
C GLY A 25 -13.39 -7.74 2.65
N LYS A 26 -12.85 -7.51 3.85
CA LYS A 26 -11.92 -6.41 4.10
C LYS A 26 -10.57 -6.69 3.46
N ALA A 27 -9.89 -5.62 3.02
CA ALA A 27 -8.54 -5.73 2.47
C ALA A 27 -7.63 -6.57 3.38
N ASP A 28 -6.92 -7.50 2.76
CA ASP A 28 -6.21 -8.59 3.42
C ASP A 28 -4.82 -8.86 2.83
N LEU A 29 -4.49 -8.23 1.71
CA LEU A 29 -3.16 -8.18 1.16
C LEU A 29 -2.77 -6.74 0.85
N GLY A 30 -1.57 -6.34 1.25
CA GLY A 30 -1.02 -5.01 1.00
C GLY A 30 0.29 -5.09 0.22
N LEU A 31 0.53 -4.09 -0.61
CA LEU A 31 1.79 -3.87 -1.30
C LEU A 31 2.27 -2.44 -1.04
N ILE A 32 3.53 -2.29 -0.65
CA ILE A 32 4.26 -1.03 -0.67
C ILE A 32 5.41 -1.22 -1.66
N VAL A 33 5.58 -0.27 -2.58
CA VAL A 33 6.60 -0.38 -3.62
C VAL A 33 7.31 0.95 -3.83
N CYS A 34 8.63 0.86 -4.04
CA CYS A 34 9.45 1.92 -4.61
C CYS A 34 9.76 1.54 -6.07
N PRO A 35 9.08 2.12 -7.07
CA PRO A 35 9.24 1.70 -8.47
C PRO A 35 10.67 1.84 -9.00
N THR A 36 11.47 2.74 -8.41
CA THR A 36 12.87 2.97 -8.80
C THR A 36 13.86 2.08 -8.05
N GLY A 37 13.38 1.20 -7.17
CA GLY A 37 14.21 0.35 -6.31
C GLY A 37 14.78 1.09 -5.08
N ALA A 38 15.15 0.32 -4.06
CA ALA A 38 16.04 0.78 -3.01
C ALA A 38 17.49 0.71 -3.52
N LYS A 39 18.28 1.74 -3.25
CA LYS A 39 19.72 1.77 -3.54
C LYS A 39 20.49 1.72 -2.24
#